data_AF-A0A5C4L4X1-F1
#
_entry.id   AF-A0A5C4L4X1-F1
#
_cell.length_a   1.000
_cell.length_b   1.000
_cell.length_c   1.000
_cell.angle_alpha   90.00
_cell.angle_beta   90.00
_cell.angle_gamma   90.00
#
_symmetry.space_group_name_H-M   'P 1'
#
loop_
_entity.id
_entity.type
_entity.pdbx_description
1 polymer ?
#
loop_
_entity_poly.entity_id
_entity_poly.type
_entity_poly.pdbx_seq_one_letter_code
_entity_poly.pdbx_strand_id
1 'polypeptide(L)' 'MLHVSTRGQAAPLTFTDALLAGLARDGGLYLPQSWPRLAP' A
#
# COMPACT_ATOMS: atom_id res chain seq x y z
N MET A 1 3.68 -8.63 3.66
CA MET A 1 3.85 -7.74 2.48
C MET A 1 3.34 -6.36 2.86
N LEU A 2 4.06 -5.30 2.45
CA LEU A 2 3.70 -3.92 2.77
C LEU A 2 3.02 -3.24 1.58
N HIS A 3 2.23 -2.22 1.88
CA HIS A 3 1.62 -1.30 0.93
C HIS A 3 2.19 0.09 1.15
N VAL A 4 2.50 0.79 0.07
CA VAL A 4 3.09 2.14 0.06
C VAL A 4 2.14 3.12 -0.59
N SER A 5 2.15 4.38 -0.14
CA SER A 5 1.40 5.43 -0.80
C SER A 5 1.99 5.75 -2.17
N THR A 6 1.14 5.99 -3.17
CA THR A 6 1.53 6.50 -4.49
C THR A 6 2.26 7.85 -4.44
N ARG A 7 2.15 8.60 -3.33
CA ARG A 7 2.87 9.86 -3.11
C ARG A 7 4.15 9.71 -2.29
N GLY A 8 4.37 8.53 -1.71
CA GLY A 8 5.60 8.18 -1.01
C GLY A 8 5.86 8.91 0.32
N GLN A 9 4.89 9.68 0.84
CA GLN A 9 5.06 10.46 2.07
C GLN A 9 4.36 9.83 3.27
N ALA A 10 3.55 8.78 3.06
CA ALA A 10 2.97 7.97 4.13
C ALA A 10 3.86 6.77 4.50
N ALA A 11 3.87 6.42 5.78
CA ALA A 11 4.53 5.20 6.26
C ALA A 11 3.91 3.94 5.59
N PRO A 12 4.72 2.92 5.25
CA PRO A 12 4.20 1.67 4.71
C PRO A 12 3.29 0.96 5.70
N LEU A 13 2.21 0.36 5.20
CA LEU A 13 1.21 -0.34 6.01
C LEU A 13 1.08 -1.82 5.61
N THR A 14 0.54 -2.65 6.51
CA THR A 14 0.07 -3.99 6.10
C THR A 14 -1.17 -3.87 5.19
N PHE A 15 -1.54 -4.95 4.51
CA PHE A 15 -2.77 -4.97 3.71
C PHE A 15 -4.01 -4.62 4.56
N THR A 16 -4.15 -5.25 5.73
CA THR A 16 -5.31 -5.04 6.61
C THR A 16 -5.38 -3.59 7.09
N ASP A 17 -4.25 -3.00 7.45
CA ASP A 17 -4.21 -1.59 7.87
C ASP A 17 -4.54 -0.64 6.71
N ALA A 18 -4.02 -0.91 5.50
CA ALA A 18 -4.30 -0.12 4.31
C ALA A 18 -5.80 -0.21 3.92
N LEU A 19 -6.40 -1.40 4.03
CA LEU A 19 -7.82 -1.63 3.78
C LEU A 19 -8.70 -0.81 4.72
N LEU A 20 -8.37 -0.79 6.02
CA LEU A 20 -9.11 -0.05 7.04
C LEU A 20 -8.89 1.47 6.92
N ALA A 21 -7.71 1.90 6.48
CA ALA A 21 -7.40 3.31 6.26
C ALA A 21 -8.13 3.89 5.04
N GLY A 22 -8.34 3.09 4.00
CA GLY A 22 -8.89 3.53 2.71
C GLY A 22 -7.87 4.38 1.94
N LEU A 23 -7.84 5.69 2.21
CA LEU A 23 -6.89 6.61 1.58
C LEU A 23 -5.60 6.72 2.39
N ALA A 24 -4.46 6.90 1.73
CA ALA A 24 -3.20 7.19 2.42
C ALA A 24 -3.25 8.58 3.09
N ARG A 25 -2.51 8.74 4.19
CA ARG A 25 -2.49 9.98 4.99
C ARG A 25 -2.01 11.21 4.22
N ASP A 26 -1.24 11.02 3.16
CA ASP A 26 -0.75 12.06 2.26
C ASP A 26 -1.72 12.34 1.09
N GLY A 27 -2.93 11.76 1.13
CA GLY A 27 -3.93 11.86 0.08
C GLY A 27 -3.65 10.98 -1.14
N GLY A 28 -2.67 10.08 -1.06
CA GLY A 28 -2.38 9.06 -2.09
C GLY A 28 -3.22 7.79 -1.93
N LEU A 29 -2.98 6.84 -2.83
CA LEU A 29 -3.57 5.49 -2.77
C LEU A 29 -2.51 4.49 -2.30
N TYR A 30 -2.92 3.47 -1.55
CA TYR A 30 -2.02 2.38 -1.18
C TYR A 30 -1.89 1.35 -2.31
N LEU A 31 -0.64 1.00 -2.66
CA LEU A 31 -0.30 -0.06 -3.61
C LEU A 31 0.69 -1.04 -2.96
N PRO A 32 0.71 -2.32 -3.37
CA PRO A 32 1.70 -3.26 -2.85
C PRO A 32 3.12 -2.79 -3.19
N GLN A 33 4.03 -2.86 -2.21
CA GLN A 33 5.44 -2.49 -2.40
C GLN A 33 6.10 -3.33 -3.50
N SER A 34 5.65 -4.56 -3.69
CA SER A 34 6.09 -5.47 -4.74
C SER A 34 4.90 -6.27 -5.27
N TRP A 35 4.76 -6.37 -6.58
CA TRP A 35 3.72 -7.20 -7.19
C TRP A 35 4.04 -8.69 -7.01
N PRO A 36 3.07 -9.53 -6.60
CA PRO A 36 3.27 -10.96 -6.57
C PRO A 36 3.46 -11.49 -8.00
N ARG A 37 4.40 -12.42 -8.16
CA ARG A 37 4.59 -13.12 -9.44
C ARG A 37 3.80 -14.41 -9.39
N LEU A 38 2.92 -14.60 -10.36
CA LEU A 38 2.19 -15.85 -10.52
C LEU A 38 3.11 -16.90 -11.16
N ALA A 39 3.01 -18.14 -10.70
CA ALA A 39 3.65 -19.27 -11.37
C ALA A 39 2.93 -19.55 -12.70
N PRO A 40 3.61 -20.14 -13.71
CA PRO A 40 3.00 -20.52 -14.98
C PRO A 40 1.85 -21.50 -14.84
#